data_AF-A0A3N6N5J3-F1
#
_entry.id   AF-A0A3N6N5J3-F1
#
_cell.length_a   1.000
_cell.length_b   1.000
_cell.length_c   1.000
_cell.angle_alpha   90.00
_cell.angle_beta   90.00
_cell.angle_gamma   90.00
#
_symmetry.space_group_name_H-M   'P 1'
#
loop_
_entity.id
_entity.type
_entity.pdbx_description
1 polymer ?
#
loop_
_entity_poly.entity_id
_entity_poly.type
_entity_poly.pdbx_seq_one_letter_code
_entity_poly.pdbx_strand_id
1 'polypeptide(L)' 'MSLDEQTFAEHNMAAFFSVIDRYFTRYVPMNSFMQLVVLSKTNGSEIRRCPLRAGRSPLL' A
#
# COMPACT_ATOMS: atom_id res chain seq x y z
N MET A 1 2.34 4.17 5.55
CA MET A 1 1.23 3.88 6.48
C MET A 1 1.77 2.93 7.55
N SER A 2 1.76 3.33 8.81
CA SER A 2 2.16 2.47 9.94
C SER A 2 0.92 1.86 10.58
N LEU A 3 0.83 0.54 10.60
CA LEU A 3 -0.32 -0.21 11.12
C LEU A 3 0.09 -1.03 12.34
N ASP A 4 -0.84 -1.19 13.28
CA ASP A 4 -0.66 -1.97 14.50
C ASP A 4 -0.97 -3.44 14.22
N GLU A 5 -0.02 -4.33 14.51
CA GLU A 5 -0.11 -5.77 14.17
C GLU A 5 -1.19 -6.51 14.99
N GLN A 6 -1.51 -6.06 16.20
CA GLN A 6 -2.40 -6.81 17.11
C GLN A 6 -3.88 -6.61 16.80
N THR A 7 -4.27 -5.48 16.22
CA THR A 7 -5.68 -5.20 15.89
C THR A 7 -6.09 -5.76 14.52
N PHE A 8 -5.13 -6.17 13.69
CA PHE A 8 -5.34 -6.48 12.27
C PHE A 8 -5.12 -7.95 11.88
N ALA A 9 -4.57 -8.79 12.76
CA ALA A 9 -4.38 -10.22 12.52
C ALA A 9 -5.70 -11.01 12.36
N GLU A 10 -6.82 -10.45 12.82
CA GLU A 10 -8.14 -11.08 12.74
C GLU A 10 -8.87 -10.89 11.39
N HIS A 11 -8.38 -10.00 10.52
CA HIS A 11 -9.06 -9.66 9.25
C HIS A 11 -8.16 -9.88 8.04
N ASN A 12 -8.74 -10.32 6.91
CA ASN A 12 -8.02 -10.73 5.70
C ASN A 12 -7.19 -9.59 5.05
N MET A 13 -5.96 -9.41 5.54
CA MET A 13 -5.02 -8.33 5.21
C MET A 13 -4.72 -8.22 3.71
N ALA A 14 -4.68 -9.35 2.99
CA ALA A 14 -4.35 -9.37 1.57
C ALA A 14 -5.37 -8.58 0.72
N ALA A 15 -6.66 -8.66 1.09
CA ALA A 15 -7.71 -7.93 0.41
C ALA A 15 -7.60 -6.41 0.66
N PHE A 16 -7.38 -6.01 1.92
CA PHE A 16 -7.23 -4.60 2.28
C PHE A 16 -6.05 -3.95 1.57
N PHE A 17 -4.88 -4.59 1.58
CA PHE A 17 -3.71 -4.09 0.86
C PHE A 17 -3.97 -3.98 -0.63
N SER A 18 -4.63 -4.97 -1.24
CA SER A 18 -4.97 -4.94 -2.67
C SER A 18 -5.92 -3.80 -3.03
N VAL A 19 -6.90 -3.51 -2.17
CA VAL A 19 -7.84 -2.39 -2.36
C VAL A 19 -7.11 -1.06 -2.26
N ILE A 20 -6.31 -0.86 -1.21
CA ILE A 20 -5.55 0.38 -0.98
C ILE A 20 -4.54 0.62 -2.10
N ASP A 21 -3.75 -0.39 -2.45
CA ASP A 21 -2.75 -0.36 -3.51
C ASP A 21 -3.37 0.05 -4.87
N ARG A 22 -4.51 -0.55 -5.24
CA ARG A 22 -5.24 -0.21 -6.46
C ARG A 22 -5.92 1.17 -6.39
N TYR A 23 -6.41 1.55 -5.21
CA TYR A 23 -7.03 2.85 -5.00
C TYR A 23 -6.02 3.99 -5.24
N PHE A 24 -4.85 3.91 -4.60
CA PHE A 24 -3.81 4.93 -4.74
C PHE A 24 -3.21 4.99 -6.14
N THR A 25 -3.09 3.87 -6.85
CA THR A 25 -2.50 3.82 -8.20
C THR A 25 -3.21 4.75 -9.20
N ARG A 26 -4.50 5.03 -8.98
CA ARG A 26 -5.29 5.95 -9.82
C ARG A 26 -4.90 7.41 -9.67
N TYR A 27 -4.33 7.80 -8.54
CA TYR A 27 -3.90 9.17 -8.27
C TYR A 27 -2.43 9.41 -8.61
N VAL A 28 -1.68 8.33 -8.81
CA VAL A 28 -0.28 8.44 -9.19
C VAL A 28 -0.20 8.83 -10.67
N PRO A 29 0.57 9.87 -11.01
CA PRO A 29 0.82 10.27 -12.39
C PRO A 29 1.30 9.11 -13.25
N MET A 30 0.91 9.08 -14.53
CA MET A 30 1.28 8.01 -15.47
C MET A 30 2.80 7.87 -15.68
N ASN A 31 3.57 8.93 -15.41
CA ASN A 31 5.03 8.93 -15.47
C ASN A 31 5.72 8.53 -14.15
N SER A 32 4.94 8.20 -13.12
CA SER A 32 5.44 7.89 -11.79
C SER A 32 5.11 6.46 -11.39
N PHE A 33 5.92 5.93 -10.49
CA PHE A 33 5.73 4.61 -9.91
C PHE A 33 5.41 4.73 -8.43
N MET A 34 4.58 3.82 -7.93
CA MET A 34 4.21 3.76 -6.52
C MET A 34 4.31 2.33 -6.02
N GLN A 35 4.77 2.20 -4.78
CA GLN A 35 4.88 0.94 -4.08
C GLN A 35 4.24 1.09 -2.70
N LEU A 36 3.28 0.22 -2.40
CA LEU A 36 2.72 0.14 -1.06
C LEU A 36 3.68 -0.65 -0.15
N VAL A 37 4.20 0.03 0.88
CA VAL A 37 4.99 -0.56 1.96
C VAL A 37 4.25 -0.38 3.28
N VAL A 38 4.06 -1.49 3.98
CA VAL A 38 3.38 -1.56 5.27
C VAL A 38 4.44 -1.76 6.34
N LEU A 39 4.49 -0.82 7.27
CA LEU A 39 5.45 -0.85 8.38
C LEU A 39 4.69 -1.12 9.68
N SER A 40 5.29 -1.93 10.55
CA SER A 40 4.81 -2.15 11.90
C SER A 40 4.98 -0.87 12.69
N LYS A 41 3.90 -0.47 13.37
CA LYS A 41 3.91 0.71 14.22
C LYS A 41 4.82 0.54 15.44
N THR A 42 5.02 -0.70 15.90
CA THR A 42 5.72 -1.01 17.16
C THR A 42 7.23 -0.90 17.02
N ASN A 43 7.79 -1.37 15.89
CA ASN A 43 9.24 -1.42 15.68
C ASN A 43 9.69 -0.78 14.35
N GLY A 44 8.76 -0.29 13.52
CA GLY A 44 9.08 0.26 12.20
C GLY A 44 9.49 -0.79 11.16
N SER A 45 9.46 -2.08 11.50
CA SER A 45 9.85 -3.16 10.60
C SER A 45 8.86 -3.30 9.45
N GLU A 46 9.37 -3.67 8.29
CA GLU A 46 8.54 -3.92 7.12
C GLU A 46 7.73 -5.21 7.31
N ILE A 47 6.41 -5.07 7.37
CA ILE A 47 5.47 -6.19 7.42
C ILE A 47 5.25 -6.74 6.01
N ARG A 48 5.08 -5.84 5.03
CA ARG A 48 4.81 -6.23 3.64
C ARG A 48 5.16 -5.13 2.66
N ARG A 49 5.63 -5.56 1.50
CA ARG A 49 5.84 -4.73 0.32
C ARG A 49 5.12 -5.31 -0.88
N CYS A 50 4.27 -4.49 -1.50
CA CYS A 50 3.57 -4.85 -2.73
C CYS A 50 4.49 -4.65 -3.96
N PRO A 51 4.13 -5.24 -5.12
CA PRO A 51 4.83 -4.96 -6.37
C PRO A 51 4.76 -3.47 -6.72
N LEU A 52 5.81 -2.96 -7.37
CA LEU A 52 5.83 -1.61 -7.93
C LEU A 52 4.73 -1.48 -9.00
N ARG A 53 3.93 -0.42 -8.95
CA ARG A 53 2.87 -0.15 -9.94
C ARG A 53 3.11 1.19 -10.62
N ALA A 54 2.91 1.19 -11.94
CA ALA A 54 2.85 2.43 -12.71
C ALA A 54 1.53 3.17 -12.40
N GLY A 55 1.63 4.49 -12.23
CA GLY A 55 0.47 5.35 -12.06
C GLY A 55 -0.46 5.33 -13.26
N ARG A 56 -1.72 5.71 -13.03
CA ARG A 56 -2.77 5.73 -14.06
C ARG A 56 -3.45 7.08 -14.21
N SER A 57 -3.02 8.10 -13.46
CA SER A 57 -3.56 9.45 -13.60
C SER A 57 -3.02 10.10 -14.87
N PRO A 58 -3.88 10.68 -15.73
CA PRO A 58 -3.44 11.55 -16.81
C PRO A 58 -2.59 12.69 -16.26
N LEU A 59 -1.56 13.08 -17.01
CA LEU A 59 -0.84 14.33 -16.80
C LEU A 59 -1.72 15.43 -17.41
N LEU A 60 -2.35 16.25 -16.57
CA LEU A 60 -3.10 17.44 -17.00
C LEU A 60 -2.14 18.62 -17.24
#